data_AF-A0A937JWJ5-F1
#
_entry.id   AF-A0A937JWJ5-F1
#
_cell.length_a   1.000
_cell.length_b   1.000
_cell.length_c   1.000
_cell.angle_alpha   90.00
_cell.angle_beta   90.00
_cell.angle_gamma   90.00
#
_symmetry.space_group_name_H-M   'P 1'
#
loop_
_entity.id
_entity.type
_entity.pdbx_description
1 polymer ?
#
loop_
_entity_poly.entity_id
_entity_poly.type
_entity_poly.pdbx_seq_one_letter_code
_entity_poly.pdbx_strand_id
1 'polypeptide(L)'
;MKYLRLTITDTLGFWDDDLGDYLFDPANAKTITYWYRVPDVWLEKGVLGSERREILLEHLYGINWRLGNEDGSKYIVLTIDEHELLDVEAVQRLWSSTANTCYAVNPDGTIEQVSQGAM
;
A
#
# COMPACT_ATOMS: atom_id res chain seq x y z
N MET A 1 10.80 -15.08 -4.40
CA MET A 1 9.75 -14.22 -3.77
C MET A 1 10.39 -13.47 -2.63
N LYS A 2 10.06 -12.17 -2.49
CA LYS A 2 10.49 -11.32 -1.37
C LYS A 2 9.30 -10.89 -0.54
N TYR A 3 9.57 -10.46 0.69
CA TYR A 3 8.58 -9.85 1.56
C TYR A 3 8.88 -8.37 1.70
N LEU A 4 7.85 -7.55 1.57
CA LEU A 4 7.93 -6.10 1.64
C LEU A 4 6.98 -5.61 2.73
N ARG A 5 7.47 -4.74 3.62
CA ARG A 5 6.63 -3.94 4.49
C ARG A 5 6.40 -2.60 3.82
N LEU A 6 5.13 -2.22 3.69
CA LEU A 6 4.70 -0.92 3.17
C LEU A 6 3.93 -0.20 4.26
N THR A 7 4.51 0.86 4.82
CA THR A 7 3.84 1.72 5.80
C THR A 7 3.41 3.00 5.11
N ILE A 8 2.11 3.25 5.08
CA ILE A 8 1.53 4.41 4.44
C ILE A 8 0.94 5.31 5.51
N THR A 9 1.24 6.60 5.43
CA THR A 9 0.48 7.63 6.15
C THR A 9 -0.38 8.37 5.15
N ASP A 10 -1.69 8.29 5.31
CA ASP A 10 -2.66 8.95 4.44
C ASP A 10 -3.67 9.77 5.25
N THR A 11 -4.42 10.62 4.57
CA THR A 11 -5.58 11.33 5.13
C THR A 11 -6.65 11.46 4.06
N LEU A 12 -7.90 11.63 4.47
CA LEU A 12 -9.00 11.87 3.53
C LEU A 12 -9.07 13.35 3.20
N GLY A 13 -9.02 13.66 1.92
CA GLY A 13 -9.27 14.99 1.39
C GLY A 13 -10.61 15.06 0.65
N PHE A 14 -11.13 16.27 0.52
CA PHE A 14 -12.35 16.55 -0.24
C PHE A 14 -12.07 17.68 -1.23
N TRP A 15 -12.62 17.55 -2.43
CA TRP A 15 -12.50 18.55 -3.47
C TRP A 15 -13.18 19.87 -3.05
N ASP A 16 -12.48 20.98 -3.28
CA ASP A 16 -12.99 22.33 -3.09
C ASP A 16 -12.99 23.05 -4.44
N ASP A 17 -14.18 23.41 -4.94
CA ASP A 17 -14.35 24.04 -6.25
C ASP A 17 -13.76 25.46 -6.31
N ASP A 18 -13.74 26.19 -5.19
CA ASP A 18 -13.23 27.56 -5.15
C ASP A 18 -11.70 27.59 -5.25
N LEU A 19 -11.04 26.58 -4.68
CA LEU A 19 -9.59 26.41 -4.76
C LEU A 19 -9.13 25.58 -5.96
N GLY A 20 -10.01 24.75 -6.52
CA GLY A 20 -9.68 23.82 -7.59
C GLY A 20 -8.67 22.75 -7.16
N ASP A 21 -8.70 22.36 -5.88
CA ASP A 21 -7.81 21.34 -5.30
C ASP A 21 -8.49 20.62 -4.13
N TYR A 22 -7.88 19.53 -3.66
CA TYR A 22 -8.33 18.78 -2.50
C TYR A 22 -7.87 19.44 -1.20
N LEU A 23 -8.82 19.78 -0.34
CA LEU A 23 -8.58 20.18 1.04
C LEU A 23 -8.52 18.96 1.96
N PHE A 24 -7.51 18.92 2.83
CA PHE A 24 -7.35 17.88 3.83
C PHE A 24 -6.73 18.44 5.11
N ASP A 25 -7.00 17.78 6.23
CA ASP A 25 -6.36 18.08 7.50
C ASP A 25 -5.31 17.00 7.82
N PRO A 26 -4.00 17.34 7.85
CA PRO A 26 -2.96 16.39 8.20
C PRO A 26 -3.05 15.89 9.64
N ALA A 27 -3.75 16.59 10.55
CA ALA A 27 -3.98 16.11 11.92
C ALA A 27 -4.88 14.87 11.97
N ASN A 28 -5.66 14.62 10.91
CA ASN A 28 -6.49 13.42 10.77
C ASN A 28 -5.76 12.25 10.09
N ALA A 29 -4.47 12.40 9.81
CA ALA A 29 -3.70 11.38 9.11
C ALA A 29 -3.65 10.07 9.91
N LYS A 30 -3.69 8.96 9.17
CA LYS A 30 -3.60 7.61 9.71
C LYS A 30 -2.40 6.91 9.12
N THR A 31 -1.67 6.19 9.96
CA THR A 31 -0.55 5.34 9.52
C THR A 31 -0.99 3.88 9.57
N ILE A 32 -0.89 3.19 8.45
CA ILE A 32 -1.27 1.79 8.29
C ILE A 32 -0.09 1.03 7.69
N THR A 33 0.20 -0.14 8.24
CA THR A 33 1.22 -1.05 7.72
C THR A 33 0.58 -2.22 6.98
N TYR A 34 0.99 -2.41 5.73
CA TYR A 34 0.64 -3.53 4.89
C TYR A 34 1.85 -4.41 4.64
N TRP A 35 1.62 -5.72 4.56
CA TRP A 35 2.66 -6.69 4.26
C TRP A 35 2.40 -7.30 2.89
N TYR A 36 3.43 -7.37 2.05
CA TYR A 36 3.32 -7.94 0.72
C TYR A 36 4.33 -9.06 0.54
N ARG A 37 3.88 -10.17 -0.04
CA ARG A 37 4.76 -11.13 -0.72
C ARG A 37 4.80 -10.76 -2.19
N VAL A 38 5.98 -10.34 -2.69
CA VAL A 38 6.16 -9.85 -4.06
C VAL A 38 7.12 -10.73 -4.87
N PRO A 39 6.99 -10.77 -6.22
CA PRO A 39 8.00 -11.34 -7.09
C PRO A 39 9.35 -10.64 -6.93
N ASP A 40 10.45 -11.38 -7.07
CA ASP A 40 11.81 -10.81 -6.89
C ASP A 40 12.08 -9.67 -7.89
N VAL A 41 11.47 -9.75 -9.08
CA VAL A 41 11.58 -8.74 -10.14
C VAL A 41 10.87 -7.43 -9.84
N TRP A 42 10.08 -7.35 -8.76
CA TRP A 42 9.43 -6.10 -8.34
C TRP A 42 10.37 -5.21 -7.51
N LEU A 43 11.44 -5.77 -6.95
CA LEU A 43 12.40 -5.05 -6.14
C LEU A 43 13.72 -4.90 -6.89
N GLU A 44 14.14 -3.66 -7.11
CA GLU A 44 15.46 -3.35 -7.65
C GLU A 44 16.33 -2.85 -6.50
N LYS A 45 17.36 -3.64 -6.15
CA LYS A 45 18.25 -3.37 -4.99
C LYS A 45 17.47 -3.14 -3.68
N GLY A 46 16.38 -3.89 -3.50
CA GLY A 46 15.52 -3.83 -2.32
C GLY A 46 14.55 -2.65 -2.29
N VAL A 47 14.43 -1.90 -3.38
CA VAL A 47 13.50 -0.78 -3.52
C VAL A 47 12.39 -1.14 -4.50
N LEU A 48 11.15 -0.80 -4.16
CA LEU A 48 10.01 -0.97 -5.05
C LEU A 48 10.07 0.09 -6.17
N GLY A 49 10.07 -0.37 -7.42
CA GLY A 49 10.02 0.54 -8.57
C GLY A 49 8.75 1.40 -8.55
N SER A 50 8.81 2.62 -9.09
CA SER A 50 7.69 3.58 -9.06
C SER A 50 6.42 3.00 -9.69
N GLU A 51 6.52 2.33 -10.83
CA GLU A 51 5.36 1.67 -11.48
C GLU A 51 4.73 0.59 -10.59
N ARG A 52 5.55 -0.20 -9.88
CA ARG A 52 5.06 -1.25 -8.98
C ARG A 52 4.39 -0.67 -7.74
N ARG A 53 4.92 0.44 -7.22
CA ARG A 53 4.29 1.21 -6.15
C ARG A 53 2.91 1.71 -6.58
N GLU A 54 2.77 2.23 -7.80
CA GLU A 54 1.47 2.67 -8.31
C GLU A 54 0.45 1.53 -8.32
N ILE A 55 0.86 0.33 -8.77
CA ILE A 55 -0.02 -0.86 -8.76
C ILE A 55 -0.47 -1.20 -7.32
N LEU A 56 0.41 -1.12 -6.33
CA LEU A 56 0.04 -1.36 -4.93
C LEU A 56 -0.95 -0.30 -4.41
N LEU A 57 -0.73 0.98 -4.72
CA LEU A 57 -1.62 2.06 -4.30
C LEU A 57 -2.97 1.97 -5.00
N GLU A 58 -2.98 1.61 -6.27
CA GLU A 58 -4.19 1.36 -7.04
C GLU A 58 -5.03 0.22 -6.45
N HIS A 59 -4.37 -0.85 -5.99
CA HIS A 59 -5.07 -1.93 -5.30
C HIS A 59 -5.70 -1.48 -3.97
N LEU A 60 -5.03 -0.60 -3.23
CA LEU A 60 -5.52 -0.12 -1.92
C LEU A 60 -6.63 0.93 -2.04
N TYR A 61 -6.51 1.86 -2.99
CA TYR A 61 -7.37 3.04 -3.08
C TYR A 61 -8.25 3.07 -4.34
N GLY A 62 -8.09 2.11 -5.26
CA GLY A 62 -8.86 1.98 -6.51
C GLY A 62 -8.14 2.52 -7.75
N ILE A 63 -8.62 2.11 -8.94
CA ILE A 63 -8.05 2.46 -10.25
C ILE A 63 -7.91 3.97 -10.51
N ASN A 64 -8.81 4.75 -9.93
CA ASN A 64 -8.85 6.20 -10.10
C ASN A 64 -8.33 6.95 -8.87
N TRP A 65 -7.56 6.31 -7.98
CA TRP A 65 -7.18 6.91 -6.70
C TRP A 65 -6.46 8.26 -6.82
N ARG A 66 -5.73 8.50 -7.92
CA ARG A 66 -5.10 9.80 -8.21
C ARG A 66 -6.11 10.89 -8.60
N LEU A 67 -7.23 10.52 -9.19
CA LEU A 67 -8.29 11.44 -9.61
C LEU A 67 -9.26 11.73 -8.47
N GLY A 68 -9.42 10.78 -7.55
CA GLY A 68 -10.41 10.80 -6.48
C GLY A 68 -11.66 10.01 -6.83
N ASN A 69 -12.59 9.99 -5.89
CA ASN A 69 -13.84 9.26 -5.95
C ASN A 69 -14.96 10.14 -6.51
N GLU A 70 -16.05 9.51 -6.96
CA GLU A 70 -17.23 10.21 -7.50
C GLU A 70 -17.92 11.11 -6.47
N ASP A 71 -17.74 10.84 -5.18
CA ASP A 71 -18.27 11.64 -4.08
C ASP A 71 -17.41 12.89 -3.76
N GLY A 72 -16.37 13.14 -4.56
CA GLY A 72 -15.45 14.25 -4.36
C GLY A 72 -14.42 14.01 -3.26
N SER A 73 -14.33 12.80 -2.70
CA SER A 73 -13.31 12.43 -1.71
C SER A 73 -12.07 11.82 -2.39
N LYS A 74 -10.91 11.91 -1.73
CA LYS A 74 -9.68 11.26 -2.19
C LYS A 74 -8.74 10.98 -1.02
N TYR A 75 -8.11 9.81 -1.00
CA TYR A 75 -7.00 9.57 -0.09
C TYR A 75 -5.75 10.32 -0.55
N ILE A 76 -5.23 11.18 0.32
CA ILE A 76 -4.00 11.93 0.13
C ILE A 76 -2.89 11.19 0.86
N VAL A 77 -1.99 10.57 0.10
CA VAL A 77 -0.82 9.87 0.65
C VAL A 77 0.25 10.89 1.00
N LEU A 78 0.58 11.00 2.28
CA LEU A 78 1.56 11.94 2.81
C LEU A 78 2.96 11.35 2.83
N THR A 79 3.08 10.08 3.26
CA THR A 79 4.36 9.36 3.32
C THR A 79 4.19 7.91 2.97
N ILE A 80 5.20 7.34 2.32
CA ILE A 80 5.33 5.90 2.08
C ILE A 80 6.71 5.48 2.57
N ASP A 81 6.76 4.53 3.51
CA ASP A 81 7.97 3.84 3.96
C ASP A 81 7.96 2.40 3.44
N GLU A 82 9.00 2.04 2.71
CA GLU A 82 9.19 0.74 2.08
C GLU A 82 10.39 0.04 2.68
N HIS A 83 10.20 -1.21 3.09
CA HIS A 83 11.28 -2.00 3.67
C HIS A 83 11.20 -3.45 3.17
N GLU A 84 12.19 -3.86 2.36
CA GLU A 84 12.40 -5.29 2.07
C GLU A 84 12.77 -5.99 3.37
N LEU A 85 11.98 -7.01 3.73
CA LEU A 85 12.28 -7.85 4.87
C LEU A 85 13.45 -8.77 4.54
N LEU A 86 14.44 -8.77 5.42
CA LEU A 86 15.52 -9.76 5.37
C LEU A 86 15.00 -11.14 5.77
N ASP A 87 15.72 -12.20 5.39
CA ASP A 87 15.33 -13.59 5.68
C ASP A 87 15.06 -13.83 7.18
N VAL A 88 15.84 -13.19 8.06
CA VAL A 88 15.66 -13.28 9.51
C VAL A 88 14.32 -12.68 9.98
N GLU A 89 13.86 -11.59 9.36
CA GLU A 89 12.59 -10.95 9.69
C GLU A 89 11.41 -11.73 9.08
N ALA A 90 11.61 -12.30 7.89
CA ALA A 90 10.62 -13.16 7.24
C ALA A 90 10.34 -14.43 8.07
N VAL A 91 11.37 -15.02 8.70
CA VAL A 91 11.25 -16.18 9.60
C VAL A 91 10.44 -15.87 10.86
N GLN A 92 10.48 -14.62 11.35
CA GLN A 92 9.66 -14.20 12.50
C GLN A 92 8.16 -14.12 12.17
N ARG A 93 7.78 -14.26 10.89
CA ARG A 93 6.37 -14.32 10.45
C ARG A 93 5.54 -13.13 10.94
N LEU A 94 6.17 -11.96 11.09
CA LEU A 94 5.50 -10.71 11.48
C LEU A 94 4.33 -10.41 10.52
N TRP A 95 4.50 -10.75 9.24
CA TRP A 95 3.50 -10.60 8.19
C TRP A 95 2.27 -11.55 8.28
N SER A 96 2.27 -12.58 9.14
CA SER A 96 1.14 -13.54 9.26
C SER A 96 0.44 -13.53 10.63
N SER A 97 0.66 -12.48 11.44
CA SER A 97 -0.11 -12.27 12.67
C SER A 97 -1.54 -11.83 12.34
N THR A 98 -2.51 -12.17 13.19
CA THR A 98 -3.95 -11.91 12.98
C THR A 98 -4.33 -10.42 12.92
N ALA A 99 -3.44 -9.52 13.33
CA ALA A 99 -3.68 -8.08 13.28
C ALA A 99 -3.20 -7.44 11.97
N ASN A 100 -2.47 -8.18 11.12
CA ASN A 100 -1.77 -7.63 9.98
C ASN A 100 -2.50 -7.97 8.67
N THR A 101 -2.68 -6.94 7.85
CA THR A 101 -3.17 -7.11 6.48
C THR A 101 -2.00 -7.57 5.61
N CYS A 102 -2.11 -8.79 5.08
CA CYS A 102 -1.11 -9.40 4.21
C CYS A 102 -1.69 -9.61 2.82
N TYR A 103 -0.89 -9.30 1.80
CA TYR A 103 -1.23 -9.49 0.39
C TYR A 103 -0.17 -10.32 -0.32
N ALA A 104 -0.59 -11.11 -1.30
CA ALA A 104 0.29 -11.81 -2.22
C ALA A 104 0.15 -11.19 -3.61
N VAL A 105 1.29 -10.84 -4.20
CA VAL A 105 1.37 -10.40 -5.59
C VAL A 105 1.77 -11.60 -6.44
N ASN A 106 0.90 -11.96 -7.37
CA ASN A 106 1.10 -13.07 -8.29
C ASN A 106 2.04 -12.68 -9.44
N PRO A 107 2.62 -13.66 -10.16
CA PRO A 107 3.50 -13.39 -11.31
C PRO A 107 2.82 -12.61 -12.45
N ASP A 108 1.49 -12.69 -12.56
CA ASP A 108 0.69 -11.94 -13.53
C ASP A 108 0.38 -10.49 -13.08
N GLY A 109 0.82 -10.11 -11.87
CA GLY A 109 0.59 -8.79 -11.28
C GLY A 109 -0.72 -8.66 -10.50
N THR A 110 -1.55 -9.70 -10.43
CA THR A 110 -2.75 -9.70 -9.59
C THR A 110 -2.38 -9.71 -8.10
N ILE A 111 -3.21 -9.07 -7.28
CA ILE A 111 -2.97 -8.93 -5.83
C ILE A 111 -4.16 -9.53 -5.09
N GLU A 112 -3.86 -10.46 -4.18
CA GLU A 112 -4.86 -11.14 -3.36
C GLU A 112 -4.56 -10.96 -1.87
N GLN A 113 -5.61 -10.82 -1.05
CA GLN A 113 -5.45 -10.78 0.40
C GLN A 113 -5.23 -12.19 0.94
N VAL A 114 -4.17 -12.37 1.72
CA VAL A 114 -3.84 -13.64 2.35
C VAL A 114 -4.52 -13.71 3.72
N SER A 115 -5.52 -14.58 3.83
CA SER A 115 -6.13 -14.94 5.11
C SER A 115 -5.43 -16.17 5.69
N GLN A 116 -5.30 -16.23 7.03
CA GLN A 116 -4.56 -17.29 7.74
C GLN A 116 -5.09 -18.73 7.49
N GLY A 117 -6.24 -18.90 6.82
CA GLY A 117 -6.85 -20.19 6.49
C GLY A 117 -6.46 -20.80 5.13
N ALA A 118 -5.57 -20.17 4.35
CA ALA A 118 -5.16 -20.62 3.03
C ALA A 118 -3.67 -21.03 2.93
N MET A 119 -3.07 -21.47 4.05
CA MET A 119 -1.74 -22.09 4.08
C MET A 119 -1.82 -23.55 4.52
#